data_AF-A0A3A4USJ2-F1
#
_entry.id   AF-A0A3A4USJ2-F1
#
_cell.length_a   1.000
_cell.length_b   1.000
_cell.length_c   1.000
_cell.angle_alpha   90.00
_cell.angle_beta   90.00
_cell.angle_gamma   90.00
#
_symmetry.space_group_name_H-M   'P 1'
#
loop_
_entity.id
_entity.type
_entity.pdbx_description
1 polymer ?
#
loop_
_entity_poly.entity_id
_entity_poly.type
_entity_poly.pdbx_seq_one_letter_code
_entity_poly.pdbx_strand_id
1 'polypeptide(L)'
;MSYFSGSSYGGGTSYGGNNSRAAYGSSSSYSSGSAYGSSPARSEQHAYSGNEYQARPPAQYGGPHESIVDTYLEDNRPWTPIVTELGEIQSVLEQAFEKITGQPFPREHITITIQNAADFEKRHPITARGQVVGYSINNFGKGVSTIVVKQDHLDAMLLTLGHEIGHVLSPTLPDKRDEEAKAHAFSIAWMETIRNENIAGLAPNIRLNPARNGLHDVALDFVNTLRWTGNSALDIFKTIANGATSITHGGTSW
;
A
#
# COMPACT_ATOMS: atom_id res chain seq x y z
N MET A 1 -17.04 -11.34 -58.36
CA MET A 1 -16.08 -12.40 -58.75
C MET A 1 -15.77 -13.24 -57.52
N SER A 2 -16.13 -14.54 -57.59
CA SER A 2 -15.57 -15.71 -56.86
C SER A 2 -15.36 -15.59 -55.34
N TYR A 3 -16.28 -16.05 -54.47
CA TYR A 3 -16.60 -17.44 -54.06
C TYR A 3 -15.42 -18.27 -53.56
N PHE A 4 -15.45 -18.68 -52.29
CA PHE A 4 -15.13 -20.05 -51.87
C PHE A 4 -15.99 -20.46 -50.67
N SER A 5 -16.78 -21.50 -50.91
CA SER A 5 -17.53 -22.31 -49.96
C SER A 5 -16.75 -23.59 -49.66
N GLY A 6 -17.06 -24.25 -48.54
CA GLY A 6 -16.56 -25.59 -48.24
C GLY A 6 -17.09 -26.14 -46.92
N SER A 7 -18.17 -26.91 -46.99
CA SER A 7 -18.79 -27.69 -45.90
C SER A 7 -18.39 -29.17 -46.00
N SER A 8 -18.38 -29.92 -44.88
CA SER A 8 -18.70 -31.37 -44.76
C SER A 8 -18.53 -31.81 -43.29
N TYR A 9 -19.55 -32.20 -42.50
CA TYR A 9 -20.38 -33.42 -42.42
C TYR A 9 -19.77 -34.67 -41.75
N GLY A 10 -20.54 -35.25 -40.80
CA GLY A 10 -20.43 -36.59 -40.18
C GLY A 10 -20.25 -36.51 -38.64
N GLY A 11 -21.18 -36.87 -37.73
CA GLY A 11 -22.02 -38.08 -37.60
C GLY A 11 -21.37 -39.00 -36.55
N GLY A 12 -21.98 -39.57 -35.50
CA GLY A 12 -23.31 -39.55 -34.89
C GLY A 12 -23.29 -40.46 -33.62
N THR A 13 -24.42 -40.51 -32.88
CA THR A 13 -24.89 -41.59 -31.96
C THR A 13 -24.04 -41.98 -30.72
N SER A 14 -24.52 -42.39 -29.53
CA SER A 14 -25.83 -42.63 -28.89
C SER A 14 -25.55 -43.05 -27.41
N TYR A 15 -26.61 -43.28 -26.62
CA TYR A 15 -26.72 -43.83 -25.24
C TYR A 15 -26.40 -42.87 -24.08
N GLY A 16 -27.17 -42.79 -23.00
CA GLY A 16 -28.30 -43.58 -22.50
C GLY A 16 -28.76 -42.99 -21.14
N GLY A 17 -30.01 -43.26 -20.75
CA GLY A 17 -30.68 -42.69 -19.55
C GLY A 17 -29.99 -42.99 -18.22
N ASN A 18 -30.45 -42.46 -17.07
CA ASN A 18 -31.72 -42.82 -16.45
C ASN A 18 -32.02 -41.90 -15.23
N ASN A 19 -33.29 -41.84 -14.87
CA ASN A 19 -33.88 -41.12 -13.72
C ASN A 19 -33.43 -41.66 -12.34
N SER A 20 -33.23 -40.75 -11.37
CA SER A 20 -33.75 -40.90 -10.00
C SER A 20 -33.60 -39.65 -9.11
N ARG A 21 -34.75 -39.03 -8.80
CA ARG A 21 -35.31 -38.59 -7.49
C ARG A 21 -34.44 -37.96 -6.37
N ALA A 22 -35.13 -37.07 -5.66
CA ALA A 22 -34.93 -36.49 -4.30
C ALA A 22 -34.21 -35.13 -4.29
N ALA A 23 -34.89 -33.99 -4.07
CA ALA A 23 -35.48 -33.50 -2.82
C ALA A 23 -34.44 -33.30 -1.70
N TYR A 24 -34.04 -32.05 -1.46
CA TYR A 24 -34.11 -31.30 -0.19
C TYR A 24 -33.33 -29.99 -0.37
N GLY A 25 -33.90 -28.90 0.16
CA GLY A 25 -33.35 -27.55 0.04
C GLY A 25 -32.04 -27.34 0.80
N SER A 26 -31.31 -26.31 0.40
CA SER A 26 -30.39 -25.59 1.28
C SER A 26 -29.99 -24.28 0.62
N SER A 27 -30.11 -23.21 1.39
CA SER A 27 -29.64 -21.85 1.16
C SER A 27 -28.28 -21.78 0.46
N SER A 28 -28.22 -21.13 -0.70
CA SER A 28 -26.97 -20.66 -1.29
C SER A 28 -26.60 -19.31 -0.70
N SER A 29 -25.77 -19.39 0.33
CA SER A 29 -24.98 -18.30 0.88
C SER A 29 -23.93 -17.89 -0.15
N TYR A 30 -23.93 -16.62 -0.51
CA TYR A 30 -22.92 -15.98 -1.33
C TYR A 30 -21.61 -15.96 -0.54
N SER A 31 -20.65 -16.79 -0.94
CA SER A 31 -19.27 -16.74 -0.48
C SER A 31 -18.49 -15.85 -1.47
N SER A 32 -18.35 -14.57 -1.14
CA SER A 32 -17.41 -13.66 -1.78
C SER A 32 -16.19 -13.53 -0.88
N GLY A 33 -15.28 -14.49 -1.00
CA GLY A 33 -13.97 -14.46 -0.38
C GLY A 33 -12.90 -14.66 -1.44
N SER A 34 -12.64 -13.63 -2.26
CA SER A 34 -11.39 -13.57 -3.01
C SER A 34 -10.27 -13.22 -2.03
N ALA A 35 -9.80 -14.25 -1.34
CA ALA A 35 -8.53 -14.23 -0.65
C ALA A 35 -7.43 -14.09 -1.71
N TYR A 36 -6.51 -13.14 -1.51
CA TYR A 36 -5.25 -13.09 -2.24
C TYR A 36 -4.65 -14.50 -2.25
N GLY A 37 -4.57 -15.08 -3.44
CA GLY A 37 -4.16 -16.46 -3.66
C GLY A 37 -2.76 -16.69 -3.13
N SER A 38 -2.68 -17.23 -1.92
CA SER A 38 -1.50 -17.89 -1.38
C SER A 38 -1.29 -19.17 -2.17
N SER A 39 -0.48 -19.09 -3.22
CA SER A 39 0.22 -20.28 -3.69
C SER A 39 1.05 -20.81 -2.53
N PRO A 40 1.02 -22.12 -2.22
CA PRO A 40 1.90 -22.70 -1.21
C PRO A 40 3.31 -22.79 -1.80
N ALA A 41 3.98 -21.65 -1.94
CA ALA A 41 5.41 -21.63 -1.97
C ALA A 41 5.86 -22.14 -0.60
N ARG A 42 6.60 -23.26 -0.59
CA ARG A 42 7.40 -23.71 0.55
C ARG A 42 7.96 -22.47 1.24
N SER A 43 7.47 -22.14 2.43
CA SER A 43 8.10 -21.11 3.23
C SER A 43 9.41 -21.71 3.73
N GLU A 44 10.49 -21.40 3.03
CA GLU A 44 11.78 -21.32 3.69
C GLU A 44 11.61 -20.22 4.73
N GLN A 45 11.21 -20.62 5.93
CA GLN A 45 11.26 -19.80 7.12
C GLN A 45 12.73 -19.45 7.33
N HIS A 46 13.20 -18.39 6.69
CA HIS A 46 14.40 -17.70 7.12
C HIS A 46 14.06 -17.03 8.45
N ALA A 47 14.15 -17.82 9.52
CA ALA A 47 14.19 -17.31 10.87
C ALA A 47 15.35 -16.32 10.92
N TYR A 48 15.03 -15.03 11.08
CA TYR A 48 16.01 -13.97 11.15
C TYR A 48 16.83 -14.15 12.43
N SER A 49 18.03 -14.70 12.28
CA SER A 49 19.07 -14.71 13.30
C SER A 49 19.51 -13.26 13.55
N GLY A 50 18.95 -12.66 14.60
CA GLY A 50 19.02 -11.24 14.89
C GLY A 50 20.42 -10.69 15.12
N ASN A 51 20.71 -9.57 14.46
CA ASN A 51 21.40 -8.49 15.16
C ASN A 51 20.33 -7.80 16.01
N GLU A 52 20.52 -7.80 17.34
CA GLU A 52 19.65 -7.09 18.27
C GLU A 52 19.48 -5.63 17.82
N TYR A 53 18.27 -5.26 17.40
CA TYR A 53 17.94 -3.86 17.19
C TYR A 53 17.82 -3.19 18.55
N GLN A 54 18.91 -2.62 19.04
CA GLN A 54 18.87 -1.74 20.21
C GLN A 54 18.21 -0.44 19.80
N ALA A 55 16.93 -0.27 20.17
CA ALA A 55 16.20 0.97 19.96
C ALA A 55 16.99 2.13 20.61
N ARG A 56 17.49 3.06 19.79
CA ARG A 56 18.07 4.30 20.32
C ARG A 56 16.98 5.08 21.07
N PRO A 57 17.29 5.70 22.22
CA PRO A 57 16.33 6.55 22.90
C PRO A 57 15.89 7.68 21.97
N PRO A 58 14.61 8.09 22.00
CA PRO A 58 14.09 9.13 21.11
C PRO A 58 14.90 10.41 21.32
N ALA A 59 15.48 10.94 20.25
CA ALA A 59 16.21 12.20 20.30
C ALA A 59 15.22 13.32 20.65
N GLN A 60 15.45 14.02 21.77
CA GLN A 60 14.72 15.23 22.09
C GLN A 60 15.18 16.35 21.15
N TYR A 61 14.42 16.61 20.08
CA TYR A 61 14.68 17.75 19.19
C TYR A 61 13.49 18.72 19.20
N GLY A 62 13.79 19.98 19.48
CA GLY A 62 12.86 21.12 19.51
C GLY A 62 13.00 22.03 18.28
N GLY A 63 12.85 21.46 17.08
CA GLY A 63 12.76 22.23 15.82
C GLY A 63 11.34 22.19 15.25
N PRO A 64 10.99 23.10 14.32
CA PRO A 64 9.69 23.05 13.63
C PRO A 64 9.55 21.69 12.93
N HIS A 65 8.54 20.93 13.33
CA HIS A 65 8.25 19.60 12.81
C HIS A 65 7.81 19.68 11.35
N GLU A 66 8.73 19.45 10.42
CA GLU A 66 8.44 19.19 9.00
C GLU A 66 7.57 17.94 8.86
N SER A 67 6.64 17.96 7.90
CA SER A 67 5.85 16.77 7.61
C SER A 67 6.77 15.68 7.02
N ILE A 68 6.47 14.40 7.26
CA ILE A 68 7.20 13.26 6.64
C ILE A 68 7.28 13.43 5.12
N VAL A 69 6.27 14.07 4.53
CA VAL A 69 6.16 14.32 3.10
C VAL A 69 7.37 15.13 2.60
N ASP A 70 7.78 16.16 3.34
CA ASP A 70 8.87 17.04 2.94
C ASP A 70 10.22 16.32 2.91
N THR A 71 10.38 15.26 3.71
CA THR A 71 11.66 14.55 3.81
C THR A 71 11.99 13.76 2.53
N TYR A 72 11.00 13.25 1.80
CA TYR A 72 11.21 12.48 0.55
C TYR A 72 11.15 13.33 -0.72
N LEU A 73 10.96 14.64 -0.57
CA LEU A 73 10.92 15.55 -1.70
C LEU A 73 12.25 16.30 -1.82
N GLU A 74 12.65 16.62 -3.05
CA GLU A 74 13.82 17.45 -3.30
C GLU A 74 13.52 18.92 -2.94
N ASP A 75 14.47 19.60 -2.28
CA ASP A 75 14.27 20.97 -1.77
C ASP A 75 14.06 21.97 -2.92
N ASN A 76 14.76 21.77 -4.05
CA ASN A 76 14.68 22.61 -5.25
C ASN A 76 13.96 21.90 -6.42
N ARG A 77 12.90 21.15 -6.10
CA ARG A 77 12.18 20.34 -7.09
C ARG A 77 11.37 21.17 -8.09
N PRO A 78 11.16 20.67 -9.32
CA PRO A 78 10.22 21.27 -10.26
C PRO A 78 8.82 21.42 -9.66
N TRP A 79 8.15 22.52 -9.97
CA TRP A 79 6.79 22.76 -9.53
C TRP A 79 5.82 21.74 -10.15
N THR A 80 4.91 21.21 -9.35
CA THR A 80 3.85 20.28 -9.78
C THR A 80 2.47 20.89 -9.56
N PRO A 81 1.43 20.49 -10.32
CA PRO A 81 0.08 21.01 -10.11
C PRO A 81 -0.47 20.60 -8.75
N ILE A 82 -1.30 21.46 -8.16
CA ILE A 82 -2.12 21.10 -7.00
C ILE A 82 -3.24 20.19 -7.49
N VAL A 83 -3.38 19.04 -6.85
CA VAL A 83 -4.39 18.05 -7.16
C VAL A 83 -5.63 18.31 -6.34
N THR A 84 -6.78 18.43 -7.01
CA THR A 84 -8.04 18.79 -6.34
C THR A 84 -9.03 17.64 -6.19
N GLU A 85 -8.95 16.65 -7.08
CA GLU A 85 -9.83 15.48 -7.13
C GLU A 85 -9.12 14.23 -7.67
N LEU A 86 -9.61 13.04 -7.30
CA LEU A 86 -8.93 11.78 -7.60
C LEU A 86 -8.77 11.54 -9.11
N GLY A 87 -9.74 11.99 -9.91
CA GLY A 87 -9.73 11.82 -11.36
C GLY A 87 -8.49 12.40 -12.05
N GLU A 88 -7.90 13.46 -11.49
CA GLU A 88 -6.69 14.11 -12.03
C GLU A 88 -5.44 13.21 -11.92
N ILE A 89 -5.40 12.32 -10.92
CA ILE A 89 -4.22 11.49 -10.61
C ILE A 89 -4.49 9.99 -10.69
N GLN A 90 -5.71 9.59 -11.03
CA GLN A 90 -6.13 8.19 -10.96
C GLN A 90 -5.23 7.27 -11.79
N SER A 91 -4.92 7.65 -13.02
CA SER A 91 -4.03 6.87 -13.89
C SER A 91 -2.61 6.77 -13.35
N VAL A 92 -2.11 7.85 -12.74
CA VAL A 92 -0.76 7.92 -12.15
C VAL A 92 -0.66 7.00 -10.94
N LEU A 93 -1.67 7.03 -10.07
CA LEU A 93 -1.78 6.17 -8.90
C LEU A 93 -1.84 4.69 -9.30
N GLU A 94 -2.67 4.37 -10.29
CA GLU A 94 -2.84 2.99 -10.75
C GLU A 94 -1.61 2.44 -11.43
N GLN A 95 -0.95 3.27 -12.25
CA GLN A 95 0.32 2.92 -12.87
C GLN A 95 1.39 2.64 -11.81
N ALA A 96 1.52 3.50 -10.79
CA ALA A 96 2.49 3.30 -9.71
C ALA A 96 2.21 2.01 -8.95
N PHE A 97 0.94 1.75 -8.63
CA PHE A 97 0.52 0.53 -7.94
C PHE A 97 0.79 -0.74 -8.75
N GLU A 98 0.48 -0.73 -10.05
CA GLU A 98 0.71 -1.88 -10.91
C GLU A 98 2.20 -2.14 -11.10
N LYS A 99 3.02 -1.10 -11.21
CA LYS A 99 4.47 -1.24 -11.35
C LYS A 99 5.14 -1.83 -10.11
N ILE A 100 4.71 -1.43 -8.91
CA ILE A 100 5.28 -1.96 -7.66
C ILE A 100 4.76 -3.37 -7.34
N THR A 101 3.46 -3.63 -7.53
CA THR A 101 2.84 -4.90 -7.08
C THR A 101 2.73 -5.96 -8.17
N GLY A 102 2.78 -5.58 -9.45
CA GLY A 102 2.42 -6.43 -10.58
C GLY A 102 0.92 -6.74 -10.67
N GLN A 103 0.07 -6.02 -9.94
CA GLN A 103 -1.38 -6.23 -9.86
C GLN A 103 -2.14 -4.91 -10.09
N PRO A 104 -3.38 -4.95 -10.63
CA PRO A 104 -4.20 -3.74 -10.74
C PRO A 104 -4.56 -3.18 -9.36
N PHE A 105 -4.79 -1.86 -9.29
CA PHE A 105 -5.24 -1.22 -8.06
C PHE A 105 -6.64 -1.73 -7.64
N PRO A 106 -6.83 -2.16 -6.38
CA PRO A 106 -8.07 -2.83 -5.94
C PRO A 106 -9.18 -1.81 -5.60
N ARG A 107 -9.77 -1.20 -6.64
CA ARG A 107 -10.80 -0.14 -6.52
C ARG A 107 -12.05 -0.58 -5.76
N GLU A 108 -12.39 -1.85 -5.83
CA GLU A 108 -13.52 -2.46 -5.13
C GLU A 108 -13.29 -2.60 -3.62
N HIS A 109 -12.05 -2.43 -3.16
CA HIS A 109 -11.66 -2.58 -1.76
C HIS A 109 -11.08 -1.31 -1.13
N ILE A 110 -10.69 -0.31 -1.93
CA ILE A 110 -10.11 0.95 -1.44
C ILE A 110 -10.80 2.13 -2.10
N THR A 111 -11.35 3.03 -1.30
CA THR A 111 -11.84 4.35 -1.74
C THR A 111 -10.89 5.45 -1.32
N ILE A 112 -10.61 6.39 -2.22
CA ILE A 112 -9.75 7.54 -1.96
C ILE A 112 -10.59 8.82 -2.13
N THR A 113 -10.52 9.71 -1.14
CA THR A 113 -11.16 11.02 -1.18
C THR A 113 -10.12 12.12 -1.01
N ILE A 114 -10.11 13.08 -1.92
CA ILE A 114 -9.28 14.29 -1.82
C ILE A 114 -10.16 15.42 -1.29
N GLN A 115 -9.67 16.14 -0.28
CA GLN A 115 -10.43 17.22 0.35
C GLN A 115 -9.63 18.52 0.41
N ASN A 116 -10.30 19.64 0.20
CA ASN A 116 -9.70 20.94 0.50
C ASN A 116 -9.36 21.04 2.01
N ALA A 117 -8.45 21.97 2.34
CA ALA A 117 -7.96 22.18 3.69
C ALA A 117 -9.07 22.37 4.73
N ALA A 118 -10.07 23.22 4.42
CA ALA A 118 -11.14 23.56 5.34
C ALA A 118 -12.04 22.35 5.66
N ASP A 119 -12.40 21.55 4.66
CA ASP A 119 -13.20 20.34 4.85
C ASP A 119 -12.44 19.23 5.57
N PHE A 120 -11.13 19.12 5.32
CA PHE A 120 -10.26 18.16 5.99
C PHE A 120 -10.15 18.48 7.49
N GLU A 121 -9.88 19.74 7.83
CA GLU A 121 -9.75 20.22 9.22
C GLU A 121 -11.08 20.14 9.98
N LYS A 122 -12.21 20.40 9.33
CA LYS A 122 -13.53 20.27 9.93
C LYS A 122 -13.86 18.84 10.35
N ARG A 123 -13.41 17.84 9.57
CA ARG A 123 -13.65 16.42 9.88
C ARG A 123 -12.72 15.88 10.94
N HIS A 124 -11.52 16.46 11.07
CA HIS A 124 -10.54 16.05 12.07
C HIS A 124 -9.94 17.26 12.80
N PRO A 125 -10.62 17.83 13.80
CA PRO A 125 -10.13 19.03 14.50
C PRO A 125 -8.79 18.82 15.22
N ILE A 126 -8.40 17.57 15.50
CA ILE A 126 -7.06 17.23 16.02
C ILE A 126 -5.95 17.56 14.99
N THR A 127 -6.27 17.57 13.70
CA THR A 127 -5.36 17.94 12.61
C THR A 127 -5.29 19.45 12.38
N ALA A 128 -6.05 20.27 13.11
CA ALA A 128 -5.97 21.74 13.06
C ALA A 128 -4.60 22.31 13.47
N ARG A 129 -3.68 21.45 13.94
CA ARG A 129 -2.26 21.78 14.11
C ARG A 129 -1.44 21.69 12.81
N GLY A 130 -2.08 21.35 11.68
CA GLY A 130 -1.46 21.30 10.34
C GLY A 130 -0.54 20.10 10.10
N GLN A 131 -0.43 19.17 11.05
CA GLN A 131 0.58 18.09 11.02
C GLN A 131 0.14 16.84 10.25
N VAL A 132 -1.17 16.67 10.00
CA VAL A 132 -1.72 15.49 9.33
C VAL A 132 -2.23 15.92 7.97
N VAL A 133 -1.68 15.30 6.93
CA VAL A 133 -1.98 15.57 5.51
C VAL A 133 -2.82 14.46 4.88
N GLY A 134 -2.96 13.33 5.55
CA GLY A 134 -3.79 12.20 5.15
C GLY A 134 -4.11 11.28 6.33
N TYR A 135 -5.11 10.42 6.15
CA TYR A 135 -5.39 9.32 7.07
C TYR A 135 -6.14 8.21 6.32
N SER A 136 -6.15 7.03 6.93
CA SER A 136 -6.88 5.88 6.43
C SER A 136 -7.71 5.18 7.51
N ILE A 137 -8.79 4.54 7.07
CA ILE A 137 -9.62 3.62 7.85
C ILE A 137 -9.48 2.26 7.19
N ASN A 138 -8.78 1.36 7.87
CA ASN A 138 -8.50 0.03 7.37
C ASN A 138 -9.64 -0.94 7.68
N ASN A 139 -10.34 -1.40 6.64
CA ASN A 139 -11.38 -2.43 6.70
C ASN A 139 -10.97 -3.71 5.97
N PHE A 140 -9.67 -4.02 5.91
CA PHE A 140 -9.14 -5.20 5.23
C PHE A 140 -9.86 -6.48 5.70
N GLY A 141 -10.41 -7.23 4.74
CA GLY A 141 -11.18 -8.45 4.99
C GLY A 141 -12.55 -8.24 5.65
N LYS A 142 -12.95 -6.99 5.93
CA LYS A 142 -14.19 -6.60 6.62
C LYS A 142 -15.09 -5.67 5.79
N GLY A 143 -14.58 -5.12 4.69
CA GLY A 143 -15.31 -4.20 3.82
C GLY A 143 -14.37 -3.37 2.97
N VAL A 144 -14.81 -2.14 2.64
CA VAL A 144 -14.05 -1.18 1.85
C VAL A 144 -13.23 -0.30 2.79
N SER A 145 -11.92 -0.28 2.61
CA SER A 145 -11.00 0.65 3.28
C SER A 145 -11.14 2.04 2.68
N THR A 146 -10.96 3.08 3.49
CA THR A 146 -11.09 4.47 3.05
C THR A 146 -9.80 5.22 3.32
N ILE A 147 -9.33 5.96 2.33
CA ILE A 147 -8.20 6.88 2.43
C ILE A 147 -8.73 8.28 2.17
N VAL A 148 -8.32 9.24 3.00
CA VAL A 148 -8.66 10.64 2.83
C VAL A 148 -7.40 11.46 2.91
N VAL A 149 -7.15 12.29 1.90
CA VAL A 149 -5.97 13.16 1.83
C VAL A 149 -6.38 14.61 1.62
N LYS A 150 -5.57 15.51 2.17
CA LYS A 150 -5.70 16.95 1.94
C LYS A 150 -5.16 17.27 0.54
N GLN A 151 -5.78 18.23 -0.15
CA GLN A 151 -5.30 18.77 -1.41
C GLN A 151 -3.87 19.29 -1.25
N ASP A 152 -3.01 18.93 -2.20
CA ASP A 152 -1.60 19.30 -2.19
C ASP A 152 -1.04 19.19 -3.61
N HIS A 153 0.21 19.60 -3.78
CA HIS A 153 1.03 19.34 -4.95
C HIS A 153 1.11 17.84 -5.27
N LEU A 154 1.09 17.49 -6.57
CA LEU A 154 1.02 16.11 -7.06
C LEU A 154 2.05 15.17 -6.41
N ASP A 155 3.29 15.62 -6.30
CA ASP A 155 4.40 14.87 -5.70
C ASP A 155 4.18 14.62 -4.20
N ALA A 156 3.82 15.66 -3.45
CA ALA A 156 3.48 15.57 -2.04
C ALA A 156 2.26 14.67 -1.77
N MET A 157 1.25 14.77 -2.62
CA MET A 157 0.05 13.97 -2.52
C MET A 157 0.31 12.49 -2.80
N LEU A 158 1.06 12.16 -3.85
CA LEU A 158 1.38 10.76 -4.19
C LEU A 158 2.20 10.09 -3.10
N LEU A 159 3.06 10.83 -2.41
CA LEU A 159 3.79 10.33 -1.25
C LEU A 159 2.86 10.00 -0.08
N THR A 160 1.96 10.92 0.26
CA THR A 160 0.94 10.71 1.29
C THR A 160 0.08 9.49 0.96
N LEU A 161 -0.40 9.41 -0.30
CA LEU A 161 -1.20 8.27 -0.76
C LEU A 161 -0.43 6.96 -0.69
N GLY A 162 0.85 6.94 -1.07
CA GLY A 162 1.69 5.75 -0.94
C GLY A 162 1.73 5.23 0.51
N HIS A 163 1.92 6.12 1.48
CA HIS A 163 1.90 5.75 2.91
C HIS A 163 0.54 5.22 3.35
N GLU A 164 -0.56 5.92 3.05
CA GLU A 164 -1.90 5.50 3.44
C GLU A 164 -2.36 4.20 2.76
N ILE A 165 -1.94 3.97 1.51
CA ILE A 165 -2.17 2.70 0.82
C ILE A 165 -1.45 1.57 1.57
N GLY A 166 -0.22 1.80 2.01
CA GLY A 166 0.56 0.83 2.81
C GLY A 166 -0.18 0.35 4.07
N HIS A 167 -0.92 1.23 4.74
CA HIS A 167 -1.75 0.85 5.89
C HIS A 167 -2.87 -0.11 5.51
N VAL A 168 -3.58 0.14 4.40
CA VAL A 168 -4.84 -0.55 4.07
C VAL A 168 -4.66 -1.83 3.24
N LEU A 169 -3.47 -2.10 2.71
CA LEU A 169 -3.18 -3.30 1.91
C LEU A 169 -3.06 -4.60 2.71
N SER A 170 -3.11 -4.54 4.03
CA SER A 170 -3.00 -5.69 4.93
C SER A 170 -3.79 -5.44 6.21
N PRO A 171 -4.04 -6.45 7.06
CA PRO A 171 -4.62 -6.22 8.37
C PRO A 171 -3.82 -5.21 9.19
N THR A 172 -4.50 -4.40 10.00
CA THR A 172 -3.85 -3.54 10.99
C THR A 172 -3.09 -4.38 12.01
N LEU A 173 -1.82 -4.04 12.24
CA LEU A 173 -0.98 -4.69 13.22
C LEU A 173 -1.30 -4.19 14.65
N PRO A 174 -1.17 -5.05 15.67
CA PRO A 174 -1.48 -4.67 17.06
C PRO A 174 -0.50 -3.64 17.62
N ASP A 175 0.77 -3.71 17.22
CA ASP A 175 1.79 -2.72 17.59
C ASP A 175 1.77 -1.54 16.60
N LYS A 176 1.65 -0.33 17.14
CA LYS A 176 1.57 0.89 16.33
C LYS A 176 2.87 1.19 15.59
N ARG A 177 4.03 0.86 16.15
CA ARG A 177 5.33 1.13 15.51
C ARG A 177 5.53 0.18 14.33
N ASP A 178 5.14 -1.08 14.48
CA ASP A 178 5.14 -2.04 13.38
C ASP A 178 4.16 -1.62 12.27
N GLU A 179 2.98 -1.12 12.64
CA GLU A 179 2.01 -0.59 11.68
C GLU A 179 2.57 0.59 10.87
N GLU A 180 3.23 1.56 11.52
CA GLU A 180 3.90 2.67 10.83
C GLU A 180 5.09 2.19 9.99
N ALA A 181 5.89 1.25 10.48
CA ALA A 181 7.03 0.69 9.75
C ALA A 181 6.58 -0.04 8.49
N LYS A 182 5.46 -0.77 8.57
CA LYS A 182 4.79 -1.39 7.43
C LYS A 182 4.42 -0.34 6.38
N ALA A 183 3.72 0.73 6.77
CA ALA A 183 3.32 1.78 5.85
C ALA A 183 4.52 2.52 5.25
N HIS A 184 5.56 2.80 6.03
CA HIS A 184 6.81 3.38 5.53
C HIS A 184 7.53 2.48 4.55
N ALA A 185 7.61 1.16 4.80
CA ALA A 185 8.23 0.23 3.88
C ALA A 185 7.52 0.23 2.51
N PHE A 186 6.18 0.24 2.51
CA PHE A 186 5.43 0.36 1.27
C PHE A 186 5.62 1.74 0.60
N SER A 187 5.57 2.83 1.37
CA SER A 187 5.79 4.20 0.87
C SER A 187 7.17 4.36 0.22
N ILE A 188 8.23 3.78 0.80
CA ILE A 188 9.57 3.80 0.18
C ILE A 188 9.55 3.06 -1.15
N ALA A 189 9.02 1.83 -1.19
CA ALA A 189 8.93 1.05 -2.43
C ALA A 189 8.10 1.79 -3.50
N TRP A 190 7.05 2.49 -3.07
CA TRP A 190 6.19 3.32 -3.91
C TRP A 190 6.97 4.48 -4.53
N MET A 191 7.70 5.24 -3.71
CA MET A 191 8.50 6.37 -4.19
C MET A 191 9.70 5.94 -5.04
N GLU A 192 10.34 4.82 -4.71
CA GLU A 192 11.35 4.19 -5.55
C GLU A 192 10.80 3.86 -6.93
N THR A 193 9.59 3.30 -6.98
CA THR A 193 8.92 2.95 -8.23
C THR A 193 8.59 4.19 -9.05
N ILE A 194 7.95 5.21 -8.46
CA ILE A 194 7.62 6.46 -9.16
C ILE A 194 8.87 7.11 -9.74
N ARG A 195 9.95 7.17 -8.96
CA ARG A 195 11.20 7.79 -9.37
C ARG A 195 11.91 7.01 -10.48
N ASN A 196 12.08 5.70 -10.29
CA ASN A 196 12.84 4.85 -11.22
C ASN A 196 12.13 4.68 -12.56
N GLU A 197 10.79 4.60 -12.54
CA GLU A 197 9.96 4.52 -13.75
C GLU A 197 9.57 5.90 -14.29
N ASN A 198 10.01 6.99 -13.63
CA ASN A 198 9.67 8.38 -13.94
C ASN A 198 8.16 8.62 -14.17
N ILE A 199 7.34 8.05 -13.29
CA ILE A 199 5.88 8.14 -13.37
C ILE A 199 5.46 9.61 -13.21
N ALA A 200 4.62 10.06 -14.14
CA ALA A 200 4.18 11.47 -14.27
C ALA A 200 5.33 12.50 -14.36
N GLY A 201 6.55 12.09 -14.74
CA GLY A 201 7.69 13.01 -14.82
C GLY A 201 8.26 13.42 -13.46
N LEU A 202 7.95 12.68 -12.39
CA LEU A 202 8.28 13.04 -11.00
C LEU A 202 9.65 12.54 -10.52
N ALA A 203 10.44 11.89 -11.36
CA ALA A 203 11.81 11.49 -10.99
C ALA A 203 12.66 12.62 -10.35
N PRO A 204 12.66 13.88 -10.86
CA PRO A 204 13.44 14.95 -10.25
C PRO A 204 12.83 15.52 -8.97
N ASN A 205 11.62 15.11 -8.57
CA ASN A 205 10.94 15.58 -7.37
C ASN A 205 11.24 14.72 -6.14
N ILE A 206 11.77 13.51 -6.33
CA ILE A 206 11.82 12.47 -5.30
C ILE A 206 13.25 12.21 -4.82
N ARG A 207 13.46 12.38 -3.51
CA ARG A 207 14.67 12.04 -2.78
C ARG A 207 14.47 10.72 -2.02
N LEU A 208 15.32 9.72 -2.27
CA LEU A 208 15.22 8.41 -1.59
C LEU A 208 15.86 8.35 -0.20
N ASN A 209 16.60 9.37 0.18
CA ASN A 209 17.26 9.47 1.48
C ASN A 209 16.61 10.60 2.27
N PRO A 210 15.49 10.33 2.96
CA PRO A 210 14.80 11.36 3.72
C PRO A 210 15.63 11.90 4.88
N ALA A 211 15.41 13.17 5.24
CA ALA A 211 15.95 13.78 6.45
C ALA A 211 15.33 13.13 7.72
N ARG A 212 16.10 13.08 8.82
CA ARG A 212 15.68 12.47 10.11
C ARG A 212 15.10 13.55 11.04
N ASN A 213 13.85 13.44 11.49
CA ASN A 213 13.14 14.54 12.20
C ASN A 213 12.24 14.14 13.40
N GLY A 214 12.40 12.94 13.98
CA GLY A 214 11.80 12.51 15.25
C GLY A 214 10.70 11.42 15.13
N LEU A 215 10.28 10.84 16.27
CA LEU A 215 9.34 9.70 16.56
C LEU A 215 9.06 8.67 15.44
N HIS A 216 8.62 9.10 14.26
CA HIS A 216 8.59 8.34 13.00
C HIS A 216 9.99 7.85 12.58
N ASP A 217 11.05 8.48 13.10
CA ASP A 217 12.43 8.00 12.98
C ASP A 217 12.57 6.54 13.41
N VAL A 218 11.83 6.04 14.41
CA VAL A 218 12.03 4.65 14.87
C VAL A 218 11.52 3.64 13.85
N ALA A 219 10.33 3.87 13.30
CA ALA A 219 9.73 3.01 12.27
C ALA A 219 10.52 3.11 10.96
N LEU A 220 10.88 4.33 10.56
CA LEU A 220 11.67 4.56 9.36
C LEU A 220 13.12 4.06 9.49
N ASP A 221 13.78 4.26 10.63
CA ASP A 221 15.13 3.74 10.89
C ASP A 221 15.13 2.20 10.93
N PHE A 222 14.07 1.59 11.47
CA PHE A 222 13.92 0.13 11.42
C PHE A 222 13.85 -0.36 9.96
N VAL A 223 13.00 0.25 9.13
CA VAL A 223 12.92 -0.10 7.70
C VAL A 223 14.25 0.14 6.99
N ASN A 224 14.92 1.27 7.24
CA ASN A 224 16.23 1.57 6.64
C ASN A 224 17.31 0.57 7.09
N THR A 225 17.28 0.12 8.35
CA THR A 225 18.19 -0.91 8.86
C THR A 225 17.98 -2.23 8.12
N LEU A 226 16.72 -2.63 7.89
CA LEU A 226 16.40 -3.83 7.10
C LEU A 226 16.79 -3.66 5.61
N ARG A 227 16.71 -2.45 5.05
CA ARG A 227 17.18 -2.18 3.68
C ARG A 227 18.70 -2.32 3.56
N TRP A 228 19.45 -1.93 4.59
CA TRP A 228 20.91 -2.11 4.62
C TRP A 228 21.35 -3.57 4.64
N THR A 229 20.49 -4.51 5.01
CA THR A 229 20.77 -5.95 4.90
C THR A 229 20.49 -6.52 3.51
N GLY A 230 20.12 -5.67 2.54
CA GLY A 230 19.91 -6.02 1.13
C GLY A 230 18.47 -6.33 0.74
N ASN A 231 17.51 -6.19 1.67
CA ASN A 231 16.10 -6.43 1.37
C ASN A 231 15.47 -5.25 0.62
N SER A 232 14.60 -5.54 -0.34
CA SER A 232 13.78 -4.51 -0.99
C SER A 232 12.74 -3.96 -0.02
N ALA A 233 12.34 -2.71 -0.20
CA ALA A 233 11.32 -2.08 0.65
C ALA A 233 9.96 -2.81 0.58
N LEU A 234 9.62 -3.37 -0.59
CA LEU A 234 8.40 -4.17 -0.76
C LEU A 234 8.47 -5.52 -0.01
N ASP A 235 9.63 -6.17 0.01
CA ASP A 235 9.81 -7.42 0.76
C ASP A 235 9.77 -7.18 2.27
N ILE A 236 10.31 -6.04 2.73
CA ILE A 236 10.18 -5.59 4.12
C ILE A 236 8.71 -5.37 4.46
N PHE A 237 7.96 -4.66 3.62
CA PHE A 237 6.51 -4.48 3.80
C PHE A 237 5.80 -5.84 3.97
N LYS A 238 6.03 -6.79 3.07
CA LYS A 238 5.42 -8.14 3.13
C LYS A 238 5.81 -8.87 4.41
N THR A 239 7.06 -8.74 4.85
CA THR A 239 7.58 -9.41 6.06
C THR A 239 6.93 -8.85 7.31
N ILE A 240 6.83 -7.52 7.44
CA ILE A 240 6.17 -6.85 8.57
C ILE A 240 4.66 -7.14 8.55
N ALA A 241 4.01 -7.02 7.39
CA ALA A 241 2.57 -7.26 7.24
C ALA A 241 2.15 -8.69 7.63
N ASN A 242 3.03 -9.67 7.43
CA ASN A 242 2.80 -11.07 7.83
C ASN A 242 3.25 -11.38 9.27
N GLY A 243 3.72 -10.39 10.03
CA GLY A 243 4.22 -10.55 11.40
C GLY A 243 5.52 -11.36 11.50
N ALA A 244 6.26 -11.53 10.40
CA ALA A 244 7.50 -12.29 10.38
C ALA A 244 8.70 -11.48 10.92
N THR A 245 8.55 -10.16 11.02
CA THR A 245 9.50 -9.26 11.70
C THR A 245 8.73 -8.18 12.46
N SER A 246 9.33 -7.66 13.53
CA SER A 246 8.74 -6.64 14.41
C SER A 246 9.84 -5.82 15.06
N ILE A 247 9.58 -4.52 15.25
CA ILE A 247 10.43 -3.60 16.02
C ILE A 247 10.55 -4.08 17.47
N THR A 248 9.51 -4.71 18.01
CA THR A 248 9.42 -5.06 19.44
C THR A 248 9.98 -6.44 19.79
N HIS A 249 10.22 -7.31 18.81
CA HIS A 249 10.75 -8.67 19.05
C HIS A 249 12.29 -8.77 19.14
N GLY A 250 13.00 -7.64 19.13
CA GLY A 250 14.36 -7.54 19.67
C GLY A 250 14.30 -7.12 21.13
N GLY A 251 14.47 -8.07 22.05
CA GLY A 251 14.18 -7.92 23.48
C GLY A 251 14.71 -6.64 24.13
N THR A 252 13.79 -5.82 24.62
CA THR A 252 13.81 -5.29 25.99
C THR A 252 12.45 -4.65 26.25
N SER A 253 11.72 -5.23 27.21
CA SER A 253 10.60 -4.57 27.86
C SER A 253 11.07 -3.23 28.43
N TRP A 254 10.40 -2.14 28.05
CA TRP A 254 10.49 -0.86 28.76
C TRP A 254 9.62 -0.90 30.01
#